data_AF-A0A2E8DB90-F1
#
_entry.id   AF-A0A2E8DB90-F1
#
_cell.length_a   1.000
_cell.length_b   1.000
_cell.length_c   1.000
_cell.angle_alpha   90.00
_cell.angle_beta   90.00
_cell.angle_gamma   90.00
#
_symmetry.space_group_name_H-M   'P 1'
#
loop_
_entity.id
_entity.type
_entity.pdbx_description
1 polymer ?
#
loop_
_entity_poly.entity_id
_entity_poly.type
_entity_poly.pdbx_seq_one_letter_code
_entity_poly.pdbx_strand_id
1 'polypeptide(L)'
;MSLRFALSAVVSACIALLFAGCANRAEETPAAADCVIVVTTVFRGATAFEIESEVTLRLEHTLRALTGGQSVNSTSRDGQSIVTLQFSPDHDLGSAKKAVAEAVTGAAAHLPAGAERPTVTSIAGDAWPGIWLTLAAEERMSAELLAAAQRVRQRVVRIPHVAQVRVFGGRQPEFHVRCDPEKLVAYALSLEGTLKAIERATKAKPLTSEFLSNVVLAVLDDVPVRVRDVADVRDGLGPPDSLAWLDGRPTVAIGVFVHGEPAVEALQRIRSDLPQIEGALPQHVSLSLTAGAQPASHGGLLVELLAPPGTEVKMLRKLADHFERQMRPLAASGVFSVWTRDNNDMVRLLLRAKEEVTDEAALLAALRRDNLPGVRIRVAQIPHGPAVWQQRNGVQLALMGPDRRQLAKWSTAVARRLAEAGYPDVIDETPATITDLSVKPNRDLVERFGVDPRSIARTIAAATHGVLLSERGNDRLAIRVFLHTEATKQELASLHIPAGDALVPLRALAEIHLVARPDRLHRRNMRPLVRITAALPPNGDPHLREAALRLAEEIGRELKLSGEYFVERH
;
A
#
# COMPACT_ATOMS: atom_id res chain seq x y z
N MET A 1 -68.18 25.92 20.93
CA MET A 1 -66.82 25.96 21.54
C MET A 1 -66.00 24.70 21.25
N SER A 2 -66.28 23.95 20.18
CA SER A 2 -65.65 22.64 19.87
C SER A 2 -64.73 22.67 18.63
N LEU A 3 -64.93 23.59 17.68
CA LEU A 3 -64.12 23.67 16.46
C LEU A 3 -62.73 24.29 16.67
N ARG A 4 -62.60 25.24 17.61
CA ARG A 4 -61.32 25.93 17.90
C ARG A 4 -60.32 25.03 18.63
N PHE A 5 -60.79 24.10 19.47
CA PHE A 5 -59.94 23.11 20.13
C PHE A 5 -59.52 21.98 19.18
N ALA A 6 -60.38 21.59 18.23
CA ALA A 6 -60.03 20.59 17.22
C ALA A 6 -58.93 21.11 16.27
N LEU A 7 -59.00 22.38 15.83
CA LEU A 7 -57.97 22.95 14.97
C LEU A 7 -56.61 23.11 15.66
N SER A 8 -56.58 23.51 16.94
CA SER A 8 -55.30 23.65 17.66
C SER A 8 -54.66 22.29 17.95
N ALA A 9 -55.47 21.25 18.21
CA ALA A 9 -54.97 19.90 18.41
C ALA A 9 -54.37 19.30 17.12
N VAL A 10 -55.01 19.53 15.96
CA VAL A 10 -54.50 19.05 14.67
C VAL A 10 -53.24 19.81 14.26
N VAL A 11 -53.17 21.13 14.46
CA VAL A 11 -51.96 21.91 14.17
C VAL A 11 -50.81 21.53 15.11
N SER A 12 -51.09 21.30 16.39
CA SER A 12 -50.06 20.85 17.34
C SER A 12 -49.58 19.43 17.06
N ALA A 13 -50.45 18.52 16.60
CA ALA A 13 -50.08 17.18 16.15
C ALA A 13 -49.26 17.22 14.85
N CYS A 14 -49.58 18.11 13.90
CA CYS A 14 -48.80 18.31 12.68
C CYS A 14 -47.42 18.92 12.96
N ILE A 15 -47.31 19.87 13.91
CA ILE A 15 -46.02 20.42 14.33
C ILE A 15 -45.20 19.36 15.09
N ALA A 16 -45.83 18.56 15.95
CA ALA A 16 -45.17 17.45 16.63
C ALA A 16 -44.70 16.35 15.66
N LEU A 17 -45.46 16.06 14.59
CA LEU A 17 -45.07 15.15 13.51
C LEU A 17 -43.99 15.73 12.59
N LEU A 18 -43.96 17.04 12.38
CA LEU A 18 -42.88 17.73 11.66
C LEU A 18 -41.59 17.77 12.51
N PHE A 19 -41.68 17.97 13.82
CA PHE A 19 -40.52 17.89 14.73
C PHE A 19 -40.06 16.45 14.95
N ALA A 20 -40.96 15.47 15.05
CA ALA A 20 -40.61 14.05 15.12
C ALA A 20 -40.06 13.53 13.78
N GLY A 21 -40.51 14.05 12.64
CA GLY A 21 -39.96 13.77 11.31
C GLY A 21 -38.57 14.38 11.09
N CYS A 22 -38.27 15.51 11.74
CA CYS A 22 -36.91 16.08 11.77
C CYS A 22 -36.00 15.39 12.80
N ALA A 23 -36.56 14.81 13.88
CA ALA A 23 -35.82 14.09 14.91
C ALA A 23 -35.62 12.58 14.61
N ASN A 24 -36.38 12.01 13.66
CA ASN A 24 -36.20 10.63 13.18
C ASN A 24 -35.41 10.56 11.85
N ARG A 25 -34.42 11.44 11.66
CA ARG A 25 -33.24 10.95 10.95
C ARG A 25 -32.66 9.92 11.90
N ALA A 26 -32.70 8.65 11.52
CA ALA A 26 -31.96 7.61 12.21
C ALA A 26 -30.56 8.18 12.44
N GLU A 27 -30.28 8.57 13.69
CA GLU A 27 -28.92 8.71 14.15
C GLU A 27 -28.38 7.29 13.96
N GLU A 28 -27.73 7.07 12.81
CA GLU A 28 -26.73 6.03 12.68
C GLU A 28 -25.74 6.33 13.79
N THR A 29 -25.99 5.75 14.97
CA THR A 29 -25.07 5.79 16.09
C THR A 29 -23.73 5.38 15.48
N PRO A 30 -22.72 6.27 15.46
CA PRO A 30 -21.47 5.94 14.81
C PRO A 30 -20.91 4.77 15.61
N ALA A 31 -20.99 3.55 15.04
CA ALA A 31 -20.46 2.39 15.74
C ALA A 31 -19.00 2.72 16.08
N ALA A 32 -18.69 2.68 17.39
CA ALA A 32 -17.46 3.20 17.94
C ALA A 32 -16.29 2.70 17.11
N ALA A 33 -15.50 3.61 16.55
CA ALA A 33 -14.39 3.25 15.69
C ALA A 33 -13.41 2.40 16.50
N ASP A 34 -13.12 1.19 16.00
CA ASP A 34 -12.15 0.31 16.63
C ASP A 34 -10.81 1.05 16.83
N CYS A 35 -10.23 0.91 18.02
CA CYS A 35 -8.90 1.43 18.31
C CYS A 35 -7.88 0.52 17.60
N VAL A 36 -7.33 0.99 16.48
CA VAL A 36 -6.44 0.20 15.62
C VAL A 36 -5.01 0.73 15.65
N ILE A 37 -4.05 -0.18 15.85
CA ILE A 37 -2.62 0.09 15.73
C ILE A 37 -2.04 -0.81 14.65
N VAL A 38 -1.24 -0.22 13.76
CA VAL A 38 -0.58 -0.94 12.66
C VAL A 38 0.92 -0.92 12.87
N VAL A 39 1.52 -2.08 12.70
CA VAL A 39 2.96 -2.28 12.67
C VAL A 39 3.37 -2.69 11.26
N THR A 40 4.15 -1.85 10.61
CA THR A 40 4.65 -2.10 9.25
C THR A 40 6.15 -2.36 9.29
N THR A 41 6.57 -3.47 8.70
CA THR A 41 8.00 -3.84 8.58
C THR A 41 8.33 -4.08 7.12
N VAL A 42 9.38 -3.44 6.62
CA VAL A 42 9.89 -3.62 5.26
C VAL A 42 11.08 -4.58 5.32
N PHE A 43 11.09 -5.62 4.50
CA PHE A 43 12.23 -6.52 4.33
C PHE A 43 12.42 -6.80 2.85
N ARG A 44 13.13 -5.89 2.19
CA ARG A 44 13.24 -5.81 0.72
C ARG A 44 13.82 -7.09 0.13
N GLY A 45 13.22 -7.57 -0.95
CA GLY A 45 13.64 -8.77 -1.66
C GLY A 45 13.17 -10.09 -1.05
N ALA A 46 12.58 -10.08 0.15
CA ALA A 46 11.98 -11.28 0.73
C ALA A 46 10.60 -11.57 0.12
N THR A 47 10.31 -12.84 -0.12
CA THR A 47 9.02 -13.32 -0.62
C THR A 47 7.94 -13.24 0.47
N ALA A 48 6.66 -13.24 0.09
CA ALA A 48 5.56 -13.26 1.05
C ALA A 48 5.67 -14.38 2.12
N PHE A 49 6.19 -15.56 1.74
CA PHE A 49 6.43 -16.67 2.67
C PHE A 49 7.56 -16.40 3.66
N GLU A 50 8.69 -15.89 3.20
CA GLU A 50 9.80 -15.52 4.08
C GLU A 50 9.40 -14.38 5.02
N ILE A 51 8.63 -13.42 4.52
CA ILE A 51 8.04 -12.36 5.34
C ILE A 51 7.14 -12.96 6.42
N GLU A 52 6.25 -13.89 6.05
CA GLU A 52 5.37 -14.56 7.01
C GLU A 52 6.19 -15.27 8.11
N SER A 53 7.12 -16.13 7.71
CA SER A 53 7.86 -16.99 8.64
C SER A 53 8.90 -16.25 9.47
N GLU A 54 9.61 -15.30 8.87
CA GLU A 54 10.75 -14.63 9.50
C GLU A 54 10.39 -13.31 10.18
N VAL A 55 9.30 -12.65 9.78
CA VAL A 55 8.92 -11.33 10.30
C VAL A 55 7.54 -11.37 10.94
N THR A 56 6.50 -11.69 10.17
CA THR A 56 5.11 -11.54 10.59
C THR A 56 4.80 -12.41 11.81
N LEU A 57 5.14 -13.71 11.80
CA LEU A 57 4.87 -14.60 12.93
C LEU A 57 5.58 -14.16 14.22
N ARG A 58 6.81 -13.64 14.13
CA ARG A 58 7.56 -13.14 15.29
C ARG A 58 6.89 -11.92 15.91
N LEU A 59 6.40 -11.02 15.06
CA LEU A 59 5.65 -9.84 15.50
C LEU A 59 4.29 -10.22 16.09
N GLU A 60 3.51 -11.08 15.41
CA GLU A 60 2.22 -11.54 15.92
C GLU A 60 2.34 -12.21 17.29
N HIS A 61 3.34 -13.09 17.48
CA HIS A 61 3.58 -13.78 18.74
C HIS A 61 3.84 -12.81 19.90
N THR A 62 4.64 -11.76 19.65
CA THR A 62 4.94 -10.74 20.67
C THR A 62 3.73 -9.84 20.95
N LEU A 63 3.00 -9.44 19.91
CA LEU A 63 1.98 -8.39 20.01
C LEU A 63 0.61 -8.89 20.45
N ARG A 64 0.30 -10.18 20.24
CA ARG A 64 -1.00 -10.76 20.60
C ARG A 64 -1.37 -10.60 22.07
N ALA A 65 -0.40 -10.64 22.97
CA ALA A 65 -0.66 -10.48 24.40
C ALA A 65 -1.17 -9.07 24.76
N LEU A 66 -0.91 -8.07 23.91
CA LEU A 66 -1.23 -6.66 24.17
C LEU A 66 -2.69 -6.33 23.85
N THR A 67 -3.35 -7.07 22.95
CA THR A 67 -4.70 -6.74 22.47
C THR A 67 -5.80 -7.08 23.48
N GLY A 68 -5.48 -7.70 24.62
CA GLY A 68 -6.45 -8.02 25.67
C GLY A 68 -7.56 -8.99 25.23
N GLY A 69 -7.29 -9.84 24.23
CA GLY A 69 -8.26 -10.78 23.66
C GLY A 69 -8.94 -10.31 22.37
N GLN A 70 -8.65 -9.08 21.91
CA GLN A 70 -9.06 -8.59 20.61
C GLN A 70 -8.22 -9.17 19.47
N SER A 71 -8.54 -8.81 18.23
CA SER A 71 -7.96 -9.43 17.04
C SER A 71 -6.58 -8.89 16.66
N VAL A 72 -5.70 -9.80 16.23
CA VAL A 72 -4.47 -9.48 15.50
C VAL A 72 -4.63 -9.97 14.07
N ASN A 73 -4.67 -9.07 13.10
CA ASN A 73 -4.70 -9.40 11.69
C ASN A 73 -3.34 -9.14 11.09
N SER A 74 -2.91 -9.94 10.12
CA SER A 74 -1.70 -9.66 9.39
C SER A 74 -1.82 -9.96 7.91
N THR A 75 -1.02 -9.23 7.15
CA THR A 75 -0.83 -9.44 5.72
C THR A 75 0.66 -9.43 5.44
N SER A 76 1.15 -10.51 4.84
CA SER A 76 2.52 -10.63 4.34
C SER A 76 2.46 -10.54 2.82
N ARG A 77 3.22 -9.63 2.25
CA ARG A 77 3.43 -9.49 0.80
C ARG A 77 4.92 -9.47 0.52
N ASP A 78 5.31 -9.58 -0.74
CA ASP A 78 6.71 -9.44 -1.12
C ASP A 78 7.29 -8.12 -0.60
N GLY A 79 8.38 -8.23 0.15
CA GLY A 79 9.09 -7.09 0.72
C GLY A 79 8.45 -6.45 1.95
N GLN A 80 7.26 -6.86 2.41
CA GLN A 80 6.51 -6.11 3.43
C GLN A 80 5.59 -6.97 4.31
N SER A 81 5.69 -6.76 5.63
CA SER A 81 4.74 -7.25 6.64
C SER A 81 3.89 -6.10 7.17
N ILE A 82 2.57 -6.29 7.23
CA ILE A 82 1.63 -5.38 7.87
C ILE A 82 0.88 -6.17 8.95
N VAL A 83 1.04 -5.78 10.22
CA VAL A 83 0.33 -6.37 11.36
C VAL A 83 -0.60 -5.31 11.94
N THR A 84 -1.90 -5.60 11.95
CA THR A 84 -2.97 -4.72 12.43
C THR A 84 -3.53 -5.29 13.74
N LEU A 85 -3.31 -4.56 14.82
CA LEU A 85 -3.82 -4.83 16.15
C LEU A 85 -5.12 -4.07 16.35
N GLN A 86 -6.18 -4.79 16.67
CA GLN A 86 -7.46 -4.20 17.08
C GLN A 86 -7.52 -4.21 18.60
N PHE A 87 -8.00 -3.12 19.19
CA PHE A 87 -8.25 -2.96 20.63
C PHE A 87 -9.71 -2.60 20.84
N SER A 88 -10.19 -2.78 22.08
CA SER A 88 -11.54 -2.36 22.45
C SER A 88 -11.70 -0.84 22.23
N PRO A 89 -12.88 -0.35 21.81
CA PRO A 89 -13.09 1.08 21.55
C PRO A 89 -12.78 2.00 22.75
N ASP A 90 -12.96 1.51 23.98
CA ASP A 90 -12.68 2.24 25.21
C ASP A 90 -11.19 2.27 25.61
N HIS A 91 -10.33 1.62 24.82
CA HIS A 91 -8.90 1.52 25.12
C HIS A 91 -8.15 2.81 24.74
N ASP A 92 -7.35 3.34 25.65
CA ASP A 92 -6.58 4.57 25.40
C ASP A 92 -5.52 4.34 24.30
N LEU A 93 -5.73 4.96 23.14
CA LEU A 93 -4.90 4.79 21.97
C LEU A 93 -3.44 5.21 22.20
N GLY A 94 -3.19 6.22 23.05
CA GLY A 94 -1.86 6.73 23.33
C GLY A 94 -1.00 5.71 24.09
N SER A 95 -1.54 5.16 25.17
CA SER A 95 -0.91 4.10 25.97
C SER A 95 -0.77 2.81 25.18
N ALA A 96 -1.80 2.41 24.41
CA ALA A 96 -1.73 1.25 23.53
C ALA A 96 -0.60 1.38 22.51
N LYS A 97 -0.48 2.55 21.85
CA LYS A 97 0.57 2.82 20.88
C LYS A 97 1.96 2.78 21.52
N LYS A 98 2.09 3.30 22.74
CA LYS A 98 3.34 3.24 23.50
C LYS A 98 3.72 1.80 23.85
N ALA A 99 2.79 1.00 24.37
CA ALA A 99 3.01 -0.40 24.70
C ALA A 99 3.40 -1.23 23.46
N VAL A 100 2.72 -1.02 22.34
CA VAL A 100 3.07 -1.65 21.06
C VAL A 100 4.46 -1.22 20.60
N ALA A 101 4.80 0.07 20.64
CA ALA A 101 6.12 0.55 20.24
C ALA A 101 7.25 -0.04 21.09
N GLU A 102 7.05 -0.17 22.40
CA GLU A 102 7.99 -0.81 23.32
C GLU A 102 8.18 -2.30 22.98
N ALA A 103 7.08 -3.05 22.79
CA ALA A 103 7.12 -4.46 22.43
C ALA A 103 7.76 -4.70 21.05
N VAL A 104 7.44 -3.88 20.06
CA VAL A 104 8.05 -3.89 18.73
C VAL A 104 9.55 -3.63 18.82
N THR A 105 9.99 -2.69 19.65
CA THR A 105 11.41 -2.38 19.83
C THR A 105 12.17 -3.58 20.39
N GLY A 106 11.57 -4.31 21.34
CA GLY A 106 12.14 -5.56 21.85
C GLY A 106 12.16 -6.69 20.81
N ALA A 107 11.08 -6.83 20.02
CA ALA A 107 11.00 -7.83 18.96
C ALA A 107 11.98 -7.55 17.81
N ALA A 108 12.27 -6.28 17.53
CA ALA A 108 13.16 -5.86 16.44
C ALA A 108 14.58 -6.46 16.55
N ALA A 109 15.05 -6.75 17.77
CA ALA A 109 16.35 -7.40 18.00
C ALA A 109 16.42 -8.84 17.45
N HIS A 110 15.27 -9.47 17.21
CA HIS A 110 15.15 -10.86 16.76
C HIS A 110 14.67 -10.96 15.30
N LEU A 111 14.53 -9.82 14.61
CA LEU A 111 14.22 -9.80 13.18
C LEU A 111 15.48 -10.05 12.34
N PRO A 112 15.34 -10.55 11.10
CA PRO A 112 16.46 -10.72 10.18
C PRO A 112 17.24 -9.42 9.95
N ALA A 113 18.56 -9.51 9.79
CA ALA A 113 19.44 -8.34 9.62
C ALA A 113 19.14 -7.47 8.39
N GLY A 114 18.38 -7.97 7.41
CA GLY A 114 17.91 -7.21 6.24
C GLY A 114 16.53 -6.55 6.42
N ALA A 115 15.81 -6.82 7.51
CA ALA A 115 14.55 -6.16 7.80
C ALA A 115 14.81 -4.75 8.34
N GLU A 116 14.13 -3.77 7.76
CA GLU A 116 14.09 -2.40 8.28
C GLU A 116 13.39 -2.37 9.64
N ARG A 117 13.66 -1.33 10.45
CA ARG A 117 13.00 -1.20 11.75
C ARG A 117 11.48 -1.07 11.56
N PRO A 118 10.67 -1.88 12.28
CA PRO A 118 9.23 -1.75 12.17
C PRO A 118 8.76 -0.36 12.61
N THR A 119 7.73 0.14 11.94
CA THR A 119 7.10 1.43 12.22
C THR A 119 5.71 1.22 12.81
N VAL A 120 5.33 2.03 13.79
CA VAL A 120 4.04 1.91 14.51
C VAL A 120 3.16 3.13 14.24
N THR A 121 1.98 2.91 13.68
CA THR A 121 0.98 3.93 13.37
C THR A 121 -0.38 3.59 13.97
N SER A 122 -1.24 4.58 14.14
CA SER A 122 -2.61 4.44 14.69
C SER A 122 -3.69 4.60 13.62
N ILE A 123 -3.31 4.34 12.38
CA ILE A 123 -4.15 4.42 11.18
C ILE A 123 -3.96 3.09 10.47
N ALA A 124 -5.07 2.44 10.12
CA ALA A 124 -5.05 1.16 9.42
C ALA A 124 -4.22 1.26 8.13
N GLY A 125 -3.50 0.20 7.73
CA GLY A 125 -2.58 0.27 6.58
C GLY A 125 -3.29 0.56 5.26
N ASP A 126 -4.56 0.15 5.17
CA ASP A 126 -5.49 0.38 4.07
C ASP A 126 -6.36 1.63 4.25
N ALA A 127 -6.34 2.29 5.41
CA ALA A 127 -7.13 3.49 5.65
C ALA A 127 -6.74 4.61 4.69
N TRP A 128 -7.76 5.35 4.25
CA TRP A 128 -7.60 6.42 3.29
C TRP A 128 -7.75 7.80 3.94
N PRO A 129 -6.98 8.82 3.52
CA PRO A 129 -7.12 10.17 4.05
C PRO A 129 -8.50 10.75 3.72
N GLY A 130 -9.10 11.41 4.71
CA GLY A 130 -10.39 12.07 4.58
C GLY A 130 -10.31 13.44 3.92
N ILE A 131 -9.11 14.02 3.76
CA ILE A 131 -8.87 15.31 3.10
C ILE A 131 -7.64 15.19 2.20
N TRP A 132 -7.72 15.76 1.00
CA TRP A 132 -6.68 15.71 -0.02
C TRP A 132 -6.34 17.10 -0.53
N LEU A 133 -5.07 17.46 -0.41
CA LEU A 133 -4.49 18.63 -1.06
C LEU A 133 -3.58 18.18 -2.20
N THR A 134 -3.52 18.92 -3.30
CA THR A 134 -2.59 18.66 -4.42
C THR A 134 -1.74 19.87 -4.71
N LEU A 135 -0.49 19.61 -5.06
CA LEU A 135 0.48 20.61 -5.52
C LEU A 135 0.73 20.43 -7.01
N ALA A 136 0.51 21.47 -7.79
CA ALA A 136 0.77 21.48 -9.23
C ALA A 136 1.84 22.52 -9.61
N ALA A 137 2.67 22.18 -10.58
CA ALA A 137 3.65 23.08 -11.21
C ALA A 137 3.68 22.83 -12.73
N GLU A 138 3.98 23.88 -13.52
CA GLU A 138 3.82 23.87 -14.98
C GLU A 138 4.89 23.05 -15.73
N GLU A 139 6.17 23.11 -15.33
CA GLU A 139 7.25 22.43 -16.06
C GLU A 139 8.34 21.91 -15.13
N ARG A 140 8.29 20.61 -14.82
CA ARG A 140 9.30 19.83 -14.06
C ARG A 140 9.56 20.32 -12.63
N MET A 141 9.40 19.41 -11.66
CA MET A 141 10.39 19.06 -10.63
C MET A 141 9.72 18.31 -9.48
N SER A 142 9.79 16.97 -9.51
CA SER A 142 9.25 16.16 -8.40
C SER A 142 9.98 16.42 -7.08
N ALA A 143 11.27 16.79 -7.11
CA ALA A 143 12.06 17.10 -5.92
C ALA A 143 11.64 18.43 -5.28
N GLU A 144 11.41 19.48 -6.08
CA GLU A 144 10.91 20.77 -5.58
C GLU A 144 9.47 20.65 -5.08
N LEU A 145 8.59 19.98 -5.84
CA LEU A 145 7.23 19.71 -5.40
C LEU A 145 7.19 18.83 -4.14
N LEU A 146 8.09 17.85 -4.02
CA LEU A 146 8.22 17.05 -2.81
C LEU A 146 8.68 17.92 -1.65
N ALA A 147 9.69 18.79 -1.83
CA ALA A 147 10.13 19.73 -0.80
C ALA A 147 9.01 20.69 -0.37
N ALA A 148 8.24 21.22 -1.32
CA ALA A 148 7.05 22.03 -1.06
C ALA A 148 6.00 21.24 -0.26
N ALA A 149 5.71 19.99 -0.66
CA ALA A 149 4.80 19.11 0.06
C ALA A 149 5.25 18.82 1.49
N GLN A 150 6.56 18.66 1.71
CA GLN A 150 7.10 18.48 3.05
C GLN A 150 6.90 19.72 3.93
N ARG A 151 7.02 20.94 3.37
CA ARG A 151 6.72 22.19 4.09
C ARG A 151 5.23 22.28 4.45
N VAL A 152 4.35 21.98 3.49
CA VAL A 152 2.89 21.93 3.75
C VAL A 152 2.58 20.89 4.82
N ARG A 153 3.15 19.68 4.74
CA ARG A 153 3.00 18.61 5.74
C ARG A 153 3.35 19.09 7.15
N GLN A 154 4.48 19.78 7.31
CA GLN A 154 4.94 20.29 8.61
C GLN A 154 4.00 21.34 9.22
N ARG A 155 3.24 22.06 8.39
CA ARG A 155 2.25 23.03 8.84
C ARG A 155 0.92 22.36 9.18
N VAL A 156 0.42 21.52 8.26
CA VAL A 156 -0.89 20.85 8.39
C VAL A 156 -0.92 19.88 9.57
N VAL A 157 0.18 19.17 9.88
CA VAL A 157 0.23 18.24 11.02
C VAL A 157 0.03 18.92 12.38
N ARG A 158 0.17 20.25 12.47
CA ARG A 158 -0.03 21.03 13.70
C ARG A 158 -1.47 21.49 13.89
N ILE A 159 -2.34 21.30 12.89
CA ILE A 159 -3.74 21.69 12.97
C ILE A 159 -4.46 20.71 13.92
N PRO A 160 -5.26 21.21 14.89
CA PRO A 160 -6.03 20.34 15.78
C PRO A 160 -6.86 19.30 15.02
N HIS A 161 -6.99 18.11 15.61
CA HIS A 161 -7.69 16.93 15.04
C HIS A 161 -7.01 16.25 13.86
N VAL A 162 -5.89 16.77 13.34
CA VAL A 162 -5.07 16.05 12.36
C VAL A 162 -4.32 14.91 13.03
N ALA A 163 -4.61 13.68 12.62
CA ALA A 163 -4.02 12.45 13.10
C ALA A 163 -2.66 12.15 12.46
N GLN A 164 -2.60 12.33 11.13
CA GLN A 164 -1.43 12.06 10.32
C GLN A 164 -1.53 12.82 9.00
N VAL A 165 -0.38 13.18 8.45
CA VAL A 165 -0.30 13.73 7.10
C VAL A 165 0.67 12.87 6.29
N ARG A 166 0.18 12.26 5.21
CA ARG A 166 0.98 11.46 4.27
C ARG A 166 1.16 12.25 2.97
N VAL A 167 2.36 12.16 2.39
CA VAL A 167 2.67 12.74 1.08
C VAL A 167 2.68 11.60 0.07
N PHE A 168 1.99 11.80 -1.05
CA PHE A 168 1.83 10.86 -2.15
C PHE A 168 2.37 11.46 -3.43
N GLY A 169 3.00 10.64 -4.27
CA GLY A 169 3.76 11.13 -5.41
C GLY A 169 5.08 11.78 -5.00
N GLY A 170 5.76 12.36 -5.98
CA GLY A 170 7.15 12.81 -5.82
C GLY A 170 8.13 11.63 -5.86
N ARG A 171 9.39 11.92 -6.23
CA ARG A 171 10.45 10.91 -6.22
C ARG A 171 11.68 11.52 -5.58
N GLN A 172 12.39 10.72 -4.79
CA GLN A 172 13.64 11.15 -4.19
C GLN A 172 14.71 11.29 -5.28
N PRO A 173 15.48 12.39 -5.32
CA PRO A 173 16.61 12.50 -6.22
C PRO A 173 17.72 11.51 -5.82
N GLU A 174 18.26 10.81 -6.80
CA GLU A 174 19.31 9.79 -6.62
C GLU A 174 20.31 9.87 -7.78
N PHE A 175 21.55 9.45 -7.54
CA PHE A 175 22.49 9.14 -8.62
C PHE A 175 22.29 7.71 -9.06
N HIS A 176 22.09 7.50 -10.36
CA HIS A 176 21.96 6.18 -10.96
C HIS A 176 23.28 5.76 -11.58
N VAL A 177 23.83 4.63 -11.14
CA VAL A 177 24.97 3.96 -11.76
C VAL A 177 24.45 2.70 -12.46
N ARG A 178 24.35 2.77 -13.78
CA ARG A 178 23.76 1.74 -14.64
C ARG A 178 24.86 0.89 -15.25
N CYS A 179 25.19 -0.20 -14.58
CA CYS A 179 26.25 -1.11 -14.98
C CYS A 179 25.86 -1.91 -16.23
N ASP A 180 26.84 -2.06 -17.12
CA ASP A 180 26.76 -2.89 -18.30
C ASP A 180 27.37 -4.27 -18.00
N PRO A 181 26.56 -5.35 -18.01
CA PRO A 181 27.03 -6.68 -17.65
C PRO A 181 28.11 -7.18 -18.62
N GLU A 182 28.05 -6.84 -19.91
CA GLU A 182 29.05 -7.27 -20.90
C GLU A 182 30.39 -6.58 -20.65
N LYS A 183 30.36 -5.28 -20.35
CA LYS A 183 31.58 -4.53 -20.02
C LYS A 183 32.18 -4.99 -18.69
N LEU A 184 31.36 -5.26 -17.68
CA LEU A 184 31.86 -5.82 -16.41
C LEU A 184 32.66 -7.11 -16.67
N VAL A 185 32.13 -8.02 -17.49
CA VAL A 185 32.86 -9.25 -17.88
C VAL A 185 34.13 -8.94 -18.67
N ALA A 186 34.07 -8.04 -19.65
CA ALA A 186 35.23 -7.67 -20.49
C ALA A 186 36.41 -7.11 -19.67
N TYR A 187 36.11 -6.40 -18.56
CA TYR A 187 37.12 -5.88 -17.64
C TYR A 187 37.41 -6.82 -16.45
N ALA A 188 36.94 -8.06 -16.48
CA ALA A 188 37.07 -9.02 -15.36
C ALA A 188 36.59 -8.43 -14.01
N LEU A 189 35.52 -7.64 -14.05
CA LEU A 189 34.86 -7.05 -12.89
C LEU A 189 33.54 -7.78 -12.58
N SER A 190 33.12 -7.70 -11.32
CA SER A 190 31.80 -8.15 -10.87
C SER A 190 30.95 -6.98 -10.41
N LEU A 191 29.63 -7.15 -10.47
CA LEU A 191 28.68 -6.15 -9.96
C LEU A 191 28.90 -5.87 -8.47
N GLU A 192 29.16 -6.90 -7.65
CA GLU A 192 29.50 -6.74 -6.23
C GLU A 192 30.83 -6.00 -6.01
N GLY A 193 31.83 -6.27 -6.85
CA GLY A 193 33.09 -5.53 -6.83
C GLY A 193 32.86 -4.03 -7.08
N THR A 194 32.04 -3.71 -8.09
CA THR A 194 31.63 -2.33 -8.40
C THR A 194 30.89 -1.67 -7.24
N LEU A 195 29.93 -2.37 -6.62
CA LEU A 195 29.22 -1.90 -5.42
C LEU A 195 30.19 -1.54 -4.29
N LYS A 196 31.09 -2.47 -3.94
CA LYS A 196 32.09 -2.28 -2.88
C LYS A 196 33.04 -1.11 -3.18
N ALA A 197 33.48 -0.95 -4.43
CA ALA A 197 34.38 0.14 -4.83
C ALA A 197 33.70 1.51 -4.69
N ILE A 198 32.47 1.64 -5.20
CA ILE A 198 31.67 2.88 -5.10
C ILE A 198 31.39 3.21 -3.63
N GLU A 199 30.95 2.22 -2.84
CA GLU A 199 30.67 2.39 -1.42
C GLU A 199 31.91 2.86 -0.64
N ARG A 200 33.10 2.29 -0.92
CA ARG A 200 34.37 2.73 -0.30
C ARG A 200 34.73 4.15 -0.70
N ALA A 201 34.61 4.52 -1.97
CA ALA A 201 35.01 5.82 -2.49
C ALA A 201 34.13 6.98 -1.99
N THR A 202 32.88 6.69 -1.62
CA THR A 202 31.83 7.69 -1.36
C THR A 202 31.62 8.03 0.12
N LYS A 203 32.22 7.28 1.06
CA LYS A 203 31.99 7.36 2.52
C LYS A 203 32.11 8.76 3.16
N ALA A 204 32.77 9.72 2.54
CA ALA A 204 32.96 11.05 3.11
C ALA A 204 32.97 12.22 2.10
N LYS A 205 32.65 11.97 0.81
CA LYS A 205 32.80 12.97 -0.25
C LYS A 205 31.45 13.58 -0.65
N PRO A 206 31.42 14.88 -1.05
CA PRO A 206 30.27 15.40 -1.78
C PRO A 206 30.11 14.60 -3.08
N LEU A 207 28.86 14.28 -3.41
CA LEU A 207 28.54 13.42 -4.53
C LEU A 207 28.16 14.27 -5.75
N THR A 208 28.82 14.01 -6.87
CA THR A 208 28.46 14.53 -8.19
C THR A 208 28.50 13.39 -9.20
N SER A 209 27.73 13.51 -10.28
CA SER A 209 27.78 12.53 -11.39
C SER A 209 29.19 12.43 -11.98
N GLU A 210 29.94 13.53 -12.03
CA GLU A 210 31.35 13.53 -12.47
C GLU A 210 32.27 12.79 -11.51
N PHE A 211 32.14 13.00 -10.20
CA PHE A 211 32.92 12.28 -9.20
C PHE A 211 32.67 10.77 -9.31
N LEU A 212 31.40 10.36 -9.36
CA LEU A 212 30.99 8.96 -9.46
C LEU A 212 31.50 8.30 -10.73
N SER A 213 31.42 8.98 -11.88
CA SER A 213 31.95 8.50 -13.17
C SER A 213 33.45 8.21 -13.12
N ASN A 214 34.19 8.95 -12.29
CA ASN A 214 35.65 8.87 -12.20
C ASN A 214 36.15 7.97 -11.08
N VAL A 215 35.28 7.34 -10.28
CA VAL A 215 35.66 6.36 -9.26
C VAL A 215 36.40 5.19 -9.92
N VAL A 216 37.59 4.87 -9.41
CA VAL A 216 38.40 3.73 -9.87
C VAL A 216 37.84 2.45 -9.26
N LEU A 217 37.55 1.47 -10.12
CA LEU A 217 37.04 0.15 -9.75
C LEU A 217 38.17 -0.86 -9.58
N ALA A 218 39.14 -0.84 -10.50
CA ALA A 218 40.32 -1.70 -10.49
C ALA A 218 41.46 -1.04 -11.29
N VAL A 219 42.64 -1.64 -11.24
CA VAL A 219 43.78 -1.31 -12.11
C VAL A 219 44.15 -2.59 -12.86
N LEU A 220 44.13 -2.53 -14.19
CA LEU A 220 44.49 -3.64 -15.08
C LEU A 220 45.64 -3.16 -15.95
N ASP A 221 46.77 -3.88 -15.93
CA ASP A 221 47.98 -3.53 -16.70
C ASP A 221 48.40 -2.05 -16.53
N ASP A 222 48.43 -1.58 -15.27
CA ASP A 222 48.69 -0.18 -14.87
C ASP A 222 47.67 0.86 -15.38
N VAL A 223 46.61 0.44 -16.04
CA VAL A 223 45.51 1.29 -16.49
C VAL A 223 44.35 1.26 -15.48
N PRO A 224 43.97 2.41 -14.88
CA PRO A 224 42.84 2.46 -13.97
C PRO A 224 41.52 2.31 -14.73
N VAL A 225 40.75 1.27 -14.40
CA VAL A 225 39.37 1.08 -14.87
C VAL A 225 38.43 1.82 -13.94
N ARG A 226 37.58 2.68 -14.50
CA ARG A 226 36.67 3.57 -13.79
C ARG A 226 35.21 3.15 -13.97
N VAL A 227 34.32 3.72 -13.17
CA VAL A 227 32.87 3.51 -13.29
C VAL A 227 32.39 3.80 -14.71
N ARG A 228 32.81 4.93 -15.32
CA ARG A 228 32.42 5.30 -16.70
C ARG A 228 32.79 4.28 -17.77
N ASP A 229 33.77 3.41 -17.50
CA ASP A 229 34.23 2.41 -18.45
C ASP A 229 33.28 1.20 -18.48
N VAL A 230 32.49 0.99 -17.42
CA VAL A 230 31.56 -0.15 -17.27
C VAL A 230 30.13 0.23 -16.92
N ALA A 231 29.84 1.51 -16.70
CA ALA A 231 28.53 1.98 -16.29
C ALA A 231 28.25 3.41 -16.76
N ASP A 232 26.97 3.68 -17.01
CA ASP A 232 26.44 5.03 -17.27
C ASP A 232 26.00 5.66 -15.94
N VAL A 233 26.52 6.86 -15.63
CA VAL A 233 26.23 7.60 -14.40
C VAL A 233 25.37 8.80 -14.73
N ARG A 234 24.18 8.88 -14.13
CA ARG A 234 23.25 9.99 -14.37
C ARG A 234 22.56 10.44 -13.10
N ASP A 235 22.19 11.71 -13.10
CA ASP A 235 21.20 12.22 -12.16
C ASP A 235 19.86 11.55 -12.49
N GLY A 236 19.22 11.04 -11.45
CA GLY A 236 18.01 10.25 -11.54
C GLY A 236 17.06 10.54 -10.42
N LEU A 237 15.97 9.80 -10.44
CA LEU A 237 14.97 9.80 -9.40
C LEU A 237 14.82 8.35 -8.94
N GLY A 238 14.81 8.10 -7.64
CA GLY A 238 14.56 6.79 -7.07
C GLY A 238 13.20 6.22 -7.51
N PRO A 239 12.99 4.91 -7.37
CA PRO A 239 11.71 4.29 -7.67
C PRO A 239 10.62 4.91 -6.79
N PRO A 240 9.44 5.23 -7.34
CA PRO A 240 8.37 5.86 -6.57
C PRO A 240 7.84 4.94 -5.48
N ASP A 241 7.67 5.44 -4.26
CA ASP A 241 6.89 4.76 -3.22
C ASP A 241 5.40 4.99 -3.37
N SER A 242 5.05 6.06 -4.06
CA SER A 242 3.72 6.33 -4.58
C SER A 242 3.82 7.21 -5.81
N LEU A 243 2.78 7.16 -6.64
CA LEU A 243 2.59 8.04 -7.78
C LEU A 243 1.24 8.72 -7.63
N ALA A 244 1.17 9.96 -8.06
CA ALA A 244 -0.01 10.79 -7.92
C ALA A 244 -0.21 11.61 -9.20
N TRP A 245 -1.45 11.70 -9.67
CA TRP A 245 -1.82 12.46 -10.85
C TRP A 245 -3.08 13.27 -10.58
N LEU A 246 -3.16 14.46 -11.16
CA LEU A 246 -4.36 15.28 -11.21
C LEU A 246 -4.71 15.53 -12.67
N ASP A 247 -5.87 15.03 -13.10
CA ASP A 247 -6.32 15.08 -14.50
C ASP A 247 -5.25 14.58 -15.49
N GLY A 248 -4.55 13.52 -15.07
CA GLY A 248 -3.48 12.84 -15.79
C GLY A 248 -2.14 13.56 -15.83
N ARG A 249 -2.00 14.71 -15.17
CA ARG A 249 -0.72 15.39 -14.98
C ARG A 249 -0.07 14.92 -13.68
N PRO A 250 1.22 14.53 -13.68
CA PRO A 250 1.92 14.18 -12.43
C PRO A 250 1.84 15.32 -11.40
N THR A 251 1.52 14.98 -10.15
CA THR A 251 1.39 15.91 -9.03
C THR A 251 2.04 15.33 -7.77
N VAL A 252 2.19 16.14 -6.73
CA VAL A 252 2.42 15.67 -5.37
C VAL A 252 1.16 15.97 -4.56
N ALA A 253 0.61 14.95 -3.93
CA ALA A 253 -0.60 15.05 -3.14
C ALA A 253 -0.31 14.86 -1.65
N ILE A 254 -1.17 15.44 -0.83
CA ILE A 254 -1.04 15.45 0.62
C ILE A 254 -2.37 14.95 1.17
N GLY A 255 -2.34 13.73 1.69
CA GLY A 255 -3.48 13.12 2.35
C GLY A 255 -3.43 13.42 3.85
N VAL A 256 -4.50 14.01 4.36
CA VAL A 256 -4.67 14.34 5.77
C VAL A 256 -5.67 13.36 6.40
N PHE A 257 -5.21 12.65 7.41
CA PHE A 257 -6.02 11.80 8.27
C PHE A 257 -6.43 12.62 9.47
N VAL A 258 -7.69 12.50 9.86
CA VAL A 258 -8.31 13.24 10.96
C VAL A 258 -8.89 12.26 11.95
N HIS A 259 -8.97 12.61 13.24
CA HIS A 259 -9.60 11.76 14.24
C HIS A 259 -11.09 12.11 14.40
N GLY A 260 -11.97 11.12 14.28
CA GLY A 260 -13.39 11.20 14.66
C GLY A 260 -14.24 12.24 13.91
N GLU A 261 -15.35 12.64 14.55
CA GLU A 261 -16.34 13.61 14.05
C GLU A 261 -15.81 15.02 13.69
N PRO A 262 -14.73 15.57 14.31
CA PRO A 262 -14.18 16.88 13.95
C PRO A 262 -13.52 16.99 12.56
N ALA A 263 -13.67 16.00 11.69
CA ALA A 263 -13.14 16.01 10.32
C ALA A 263 -13.53 17.28 9.53
N VAL A 264 -14.76 17.77 9.73
CA VAL A 264 -15.26 19.01 9.11
C VAL A 264 -14.56 20.24 9.67
N GLU A 265 -14.32 20.28 10.99
CA GLU A 265 -13.60 21.39 11.63
C GLU A 265 -12.14 21.45 11.17
N ALA A 266 -11.47 20.30 11.12
CA ALA A 266 -10.11 20.20 10.58
C ALA A 266 -10.05 20.70 9.13
N LEU A 267 -11.03 20.33 8.29
CA LEU A 267 -11.13 20.83 6.92
C LEU A 267 -11.32 22.34 6.86
N GLN A 268 -12.20 22.90 7.70
CA GLN A 268 -12.44 24.35 7.76
C GLN A 268 -11.16 25.11 8.15
N ARG A 269 -10.42 24.61 9.15
CA ARG A 269 -9.13 25.19 9.58
C ARG A 269 -8.07 25.08 8.48
N ILE A 270 -7.96 23.94 7.81
CA ILE A 270 -7.06 23.79 6.66
C ILE A 270 -7.40 24.80 5.56
N ARG A 271 -8.70 24.98 5.27
CA ARG A 271 -9.18 25.92 4.26
C ARG A 271 -8.88 27.38 4.63
N SER A 272 -9.01 27.76 5.90
CA SER A 272 -8.68 29.11 6.36
C SER A 272 -7.18 29.39 6.31
N ASP A 273 -6.36 28.38 6.57
CA ASP A 273 -4.89 28.52 6.60
C ASP A 273 -4.26 28.42 5.20
N LEU A 274 -5.01 27.89 4.21
CA LEU A 274 -4.51 27.62 2.86
C LEU A 274 -3.81 28.82 2.20
N PRO A 275 -4.36 30.06 2.24
CA PRO A 275 -3.70 31.22 1.62
C PRO A 275 -2.33 31.55 2.24
N GLN A 276 -2.18 31.35 3.56
CA GLN A 276 -0.90 31.56 4.24
C GLN A 276 0.10 30.47 3.91
N ILE A 277 -0.38 29.23 3.79
CA ILE A 277 0.45 28.09 3.40
C ILE A 277 0.96 28.30 1.97
N GLU A 278 0.06 28.67 1.04
CA GLU A 278 0.37 28.92 -0.36
C GLU A 278 1.34 30.10 -0.53
N GLY A 279 1.17 31.18 0.24
CA GLY A 279 2.09 32.33 0.23
C GLY A 279 3.53 32.01 0.68
N ALA A 280 3.77 30.86 1.33
CA ALA A 280 5.09 30.38 1.70
C ALA A 280 5.71 29.40 0.68
N LEU A 281 4.98 29.08 -0.41
CA LEU A 281 5.46 28.22 -1.49
C LEU A 281 6.13 29.06 -2.60
N PRO A 282 6.96 28.45 -3.45
CA PRO A 282 7.46 29.10 -4.67
C PRO A 282 6.31 29.59 -5.56
N GLN A 283 6.49 30.73 -6.25
CA GLN A 283 5.42 31.40 -7.01
C GLN A 283 4.80 30.54 -8.12
N HIS A 284 5.53 29.54 -8.64
CA HIS A 284 5.08 28.62 -9.69
C HIS A 284 4.42 27.34 -9.15
N VAL A 285 4.30 27.19 -7.84
CA VAL A 285 3.66 26.04 -7.19
C VAL A 285 2.29 26.47 -6.66
N SER A 286 1.23 25.89 -7.21
CA SER A 286 -0.14 26.10 -6.71
C SER A 286 -0.55 24.99 -5.75
N LEU A 287 -1.29 25.37 -4.70
CA LEU A 287 -1.86 24.43 -3.72
C LEU A 287 -3.37 24.43 -3.84
N SER A 288 -3.98 23.26 -4.01
CA SER A 288 -5.44 23.12 -4.18
C SER A 288 -6.02 22.05 -3.26
N LEU A 289 -7.26 22.25 -2.80
CA LEU A 289 -8.06 21.25 -2.12
C LEU A 289 -8.84 20.44 -3.16
N THR A 290 -8.52 19.15 -3.30
CA THR A 290 -9.01 18.30 -4.41
C THR A 290 -10.21 17.46 -4.01
N ALA A 291 -10.17 16.89 -2.80
CA ALA A 291 -11.24 16.09 -2.23
C ALA A 291 -11.22 16.23 -0.69
N GLY A 292 -12.35 16.04 -0.03
CA GLY A 292 -12.38 16.04 1.43
C GLY A 292 -13.75 15.75 2.04
N ALA A 293 -13.78 15.45 3.33
CA ALA A 293 -14.99 15.24 4.12
C ALA A 293 -15.88 16.50 4.11
N GLN A 294 -17.09 16.41 3.56
CA GLN A 294 -18.05 17.53 3.55
C GLN A 294 -19.26 17.23 4.46
N PRO A 295 -19.85 18.24 5.11
CA PRO A 295 -21.15 18.09 5.75
C PRO A 295 -22.24 17.94 4.67
N ALA A 296 -22.87 16.76 4.61
CA ALA A 296 -23.98 16.34 3.74
C ALA A 296 -23.62 15.71 2.36
N SER A 297 -24.12 14.48 2.16
CA SER A 297 -24.56 13.73 0.95
C SER A 297 -23.84 13.82 -0.41
N HIS A 298 -22.87 14.71 -0.59
CA HIS A 298 -22.15 14.99 -1.84
C HIS A 298 -20.64 14.80 -1.62
N GLY A 299 -20.29 13.73 -0.90
CA GLY A 299 -18.90 13.37 -0.58
C GLY A 299 -18.07 13.09 -1.84
N GLY A 300 -16.75 13.12 -1.69
CA GLY A 300 -15.88 12.65 -2.76
C GLY A 300 -16.15 11.17 -3.05
N LEU A 301 -16.08 10.76 -4.31
CA LEU A 301 -16.18 9.37 -4.73
C LEU A 301 -14.77 8.80 -4.85
N LEU A 302 -14.60 7.58 -4.36
CA LEU A 302 -13.39 6.79 -4.51
C LEU A 302 -13.70 5.56 -5.36
N VAL A 303 -12.97 5.44 -6.46
CA VAL A 303 -12.98 4.29 -7.36
C VAL A 303 -11.65 3.56 -7.19
N GLU A 304 -11.68 2.28 -6.82
CA GLU A 304 -10.50 1.44 -6.76
C GLU A 304 -10.47 0.51 -7.98
N LEU A 305 -9.37 0.57 -8.73
CA LEU A 305 -9.08 -0.33 -9.84
C LEU A 305 -8.06 -1.36 -9.36
N LEU A 306 -8.53 -2.57 -9.09
CA LEU A 306 -7.68 -3.69 -8.68
C LEU A 306 -7.32 -4.49 -9.94
N ALA A 307 -6.07 -4.41 -10.36
CA ALA A 307 -5.54 -5.20 -11.46
C ALA A 307 -5.02 -6.56 -10.98
N PRO A 308 -4.80 -7.52 -11.88
CA PRO A 308 -4.13 -8.77 -11.52
C PRO A 308 -2.75 -8.52 -10.88
N PRO A 309 -2.35 -9.28 -9.85
CA PRO A 309 -1.02 -9.15 -9.26
C PRO A 309 0.11 -9.31 -10.29
N GLY A 310 1.16 -8.53 -10.14
CA GLY A 310 2.26 -8.44 -11.11
C GLY A 310 2.00 -7.49 -12.29
N THR A 311 0.83 -6.83 -12.36
CA THR A 311 0.58 -5.78 -13.36
C THR A 311 1.60 -4.65 -13.22
N GLU A 312 2.29 -4.32 -14.31
CA GLU A 312 3.25 -3.22 -14.31
C GLU A 312 2.59 -1.87 -14.01
N VAL A 313 3.32 -0.99 -13.30
CA VAL A 313 2.87 0.37 -12.99
C VAL A 313 2.52 1.18 -14.26
N LYS A 314 3.22 0.95 -15.37
CA LYS A 314 2.91 1.58 -16.67
C LYS A 314 1.53 1.14 -17.20
N MET A 315 1.17 -0.12 -17.02
CA MET A 315 -0.13 -0.64 -17.42
C MET A 315 -1.23 -0.12 -16.48
N LEU A 316 -0.97 -0.10 -15.17
CA LEU A 316 -1.85 0.54 -14.18
C LEU A 316 -2.11 2.01 -14.50
N ARG A 317 -1.08 2.75 -14.95
CA ARG A 317 -1.27 4.13 -15.41
C ARG A 317 -2.19 4.22 -16.61
N LYS A 318 -2.02 3.36 -17.62
CA LYS A 318 -2.92 3.31 -18.79
C LYS A 318 -4.37 3.02 -18.39
N LEU A 319 -4.57 2.12 -17.42
CA LEU A 319 -5.89 1.84 -16.84
C LEU A 319 -6.45 3.09 -16.14
N ALA A 320 -5.66 3.74 -15.30
CA ALA A 320 -6.07 4.98 -14.61
C ALA A 320 -6.42 6.09 -15.61
N ASP A 321 -5.60 6.31 -16.63
CA ASP A 321 -5.83 7.25 -17.74
C ASP A 321 -7.18 7.02 -18.42
N HIS A 322 -7.54 5.75 -18.63
CA HIS A 322 -8.80 5.36 -19.26
C HIS A 322 -10.01 5.76 -18.42
N PHE A 323 -10.01 5.41 -17.12
CA PHE A 323 -11.10 5.74 -16.21
C PHE A 323 -11.14 7.23 -15.83
N GLU A 324 -9.99 7.90 -15.70
CA GLU A 324 -9.92 9.35 -15.48
C GLU A 324 -10.68 10.11 -16.56
N ARG A 325 -10.54 9.72 -17.84
CA ARG A 325 -11.26 10.37 -18.96
C ARG A 325 -12.78 10.21 -18.85
N GLN A 326 -13.25 9.07 -18.37
CA GLN A 326 -14.68 8.80 -18.18
C GLN A 326 -15.25 9.51 -16.95
N MET A 327 -14.46 9.64 -15.90
CA MET A 327 -14.86 10.27 -14.64
C MET A 327 -14.77 11.80 -14.70
N ARG A 328 -13.91 12.37 -15.56
CA ARG A 328 -13.72 13.83 -15.66
C ARG A 328 -14.99 14.64 -15.93
N PRO A 329 -15.92 14.23 -16.83
CA PRO A 329 -17.20 14.93 -17.02
C PRO A 329 -18.05 15.00 -15.75
N LEU A 330 -17.90 14.02 -14.85
CA LEU A 330 -18.64 13.89 -13.59
C LEU A 330 -17.98 14.67 -12.44
N ALA A 331 -16.72 15.09 -12.61
CA ALA A 331 -15.94 15.75 -11.57
C ALA A 331 -16.18 17.27 -11.51
N ALA A 332 -16.32 17.79 -10.30
CA ALA A 332 -16.43 19.22 -9.99
C ALA A 332 -15.06 19.91 -9.84
N SER A 333 -14.01 19.18 -9.48
CA SER A 333 -12.66 19.73 -9.20
C SER A 333 -11.52 18.86 -9.77
N GLY A 334 -11.80 18.13 -10.85
CA GLY A 334 -10.87 17.21 -11.50
C GLY A 334 -10.87 15.81 -10.90
N VAL A 335 -10.16 14.88 -11.55
CA VAL A 335 -9.96 13.51 -11.06
C VAL A 335 -8.53 13.35 -10.58
N PHE A 336 -8.39 13.07 -9.30
CA PHE A 336 -7.12 12.71 -8.69
C PHE A 336 -6.93 11.21 -8.78
N SER A 337 -5.75 10.73 -9.12
CA SER A 337 -5.43 9.32 -9.03
C SER A 337 -4.11 9.08 -8.34
N VAL A 338 -4.02 7.93 -7.68
CA VAL A 338 -2.88 7.60 -6.85
C VAL A 338 -2.65 6.10 -6.82
N TRP A 339 -1.38 5.76 -6.91
CA TRP A 339 -0.85 4.41 -6.81
C TRP A 339 0.17 4.40 -5.68
N THR A 340 0.23 3.32 -4.92
CA THR A 340 1.19 3.17 -3.81
C THR A 340 1.88 1.82 -3.89
N ARG A 341 3.15 1.78 -3.51
CA ARG A 341 3.98 0.56 -3.58
C ARG A 341 3.47 -0.55 -2.65
N ASP A 342 2.93 -0.18 -1.49
CA ASP A 342 2.35 -1.10 -0.49
C ASP A 342 1.08 -1.81 -0.99
N ASN A 343 0.43 -1.29 -2.04
CA ASN A 343 -0.70 -1.91 -2.72
C ASN A 343 -0.53 -1.81 -4.24
N ASN A 344 0.58 -2.39 -4.72
CA ASN A 344 1.09 -2.21 -6.07
C ASN A 344 0.19 -2.74 -7.20
N ASP A 345 -0.82 -3.54 -6.89
CA ASP A 345 -1.82 -4.10 -7.81
C ASP A 345 -3.06 -3.19 -7.97
N MET A 346 -3.07 -2.00 -7.36
CA MET A 346 -4.25 -1.15 -7.31
C MET A 346 -3.96 0.31 -7.63
N VAL A 347 -4.87 0.95 -8.36
CA VAL A 347 -4.91 2.42 -8.50
C VAL A 347 -6.22 2.94 -7.95
N ARG A 348 -6.14 4.01 -7.16
CA ARG A 348 -7.30 4.71 -6.61
C ARG A 348 -7.55 5.99 -7.39
N LEU A 349 -8.79 6.23 -7.78
CA LEU A 349 -9.25 7.46 -8.42
C LEU A 349 -10.24 8.14 -7.48
N LEU A 350 -10.02 9.41 -7.22
CA LEU A 350 -10.79 10.24 -6.33
C LEU A 350 -11.32 11.41 -7.12
N LEU A 351 -12.61 11.71 -6.97
CA LEU A 351 -13.17 12.95 -7.47
C LEU A 351 -14.11 13.57 -6.46
N ARG A 352 -14.31 14.88 -6.57
CA ARG A 352 -15.54 15.51 -6.06
C ARG A 352 -16.60 15.40 -7.15
N ALA A 353 -17.67 14.68 -6.89
CA ALA A 353 -18.78 14.56 -7.84
C ALA A 353 -19.51 15.91 -8.01
N LYS A 354 -20.05 16.17 -9.20
CA LYS A 354 -21.08 17.22 -9.41
C LYS A 354 -22.37 16.80 -8.69
N GLU A 355 -23.19 17.77 -8.27
CA GLU A 355 -24.41 17.53 -7.47
C GLU A 355 -25.37 16.51 -8.09
N GLU A 356 -25.38 16.37 -9.42
CA GLU A 356 -26.22 15.42 -10.16
C GLU A 356 -25.74 13.95 -10.08
N VAL A 357 -24.53 13.69 -9.56
CA VAL A 357 -23.90 12.36 -9.53
C VAL A 357 -23.85 11.85 -8.09
N THR A 358 -24.97 11.27 -7.63
CA THR A 358 -25.13 10.78 -6.25
C THR A 358 -25.31 9.26 -6.14
N ASP A 359 -25.46 8.53 -7.25
CA ASP A 359 -25.69 7.08 -7.27
C ASP A 359 -24.39 6.30 -7.56
N GLU A 360 -23.82 5.69 -6.50
CA GLU A 360 -22.66 4.79 -6.58
C GLU A 360 -22.91 3.60 -7.51
N ALA A 361 -24.13 3.04 -7.49
CA ALA A 361 -24.48 1.86 -8.27
C ALA A 361 -24.58 2.21 -9.76
N ALA A 362 -25.14 3.37 -10.09
CA ALA A 362 -25.16 3.88 -11.47
C ALA A 362 -23.74 4.17 -11.99
N LEU A 363 -22.87 4.77 -11.17
CA LEU A 363 -21.48 5.00 -11.53
C LEU A 363 -20.73 3.67 -11.74
N LEU A 364 -20.84 2.73 -10.81
CA LEU A 364 -20.23 1.41 -10.92
C LEU A 364 -20.72 0.68 -12.18
N ALA A 365 -22.03 0.72 -12.46
CA ALA A 365 -22.62 0.14 -13.66
C ALA A 365 -22.11 0.80 -14.94
N ALA A 366 -21.87 2.12 -14.93
CA ALA A 366 -21.28 2.84 -16.06
C ALA A 366 -19.82 2.43 -16.30
N LEU A 367 -19.00 2.39 -15.24
CA LEU A 367 -17.59 2.02 -15.32
C LEU A 367 -17.38 0.56 -15.73
N ARG A 368 -18.31 -0.34 -15.38
CA ARG A 368 -18.22 -1.77 -15.74
C ARG A 368 -18.51 -2.08 -17.22
N ARG A 369 -19.08 -1.14 -18.00
CA ARG A 369 -19.46 -1.40 -19.41
C ARG A 369 -18.26 -1.72 -20.30
N ASP A 370 -17.07 -1.23 -19.97
CA ASP A 370 -15.87 -1.44 -20.77
C ASP A 370 -15.28 -2.84 -20.68
N ASN A 371 -15.78 -3.66 -19.74
CA ASN A 371 -15.43 -5.07 -19.55
C ASN A 371 -13.93 -5.37 -19.71
N LEU A 372 -13.11 -4.85 -18.78
CA LEU A 372 -11.67 -5.06 -18.78
C LEU A 372 -11.31 -6.42 -18.13
N PRO A 373 -10.71 -7.37 -18.87
CA PRO A 373 -10.41 -8.69 -18.33
C PRO A 373 -9.49 -8.64 -17.10
N GLY A 374 -9.92 -9.27 -16.01
CA GLY A 374 -9.13 -9.39 -14.78
C GLY A 374 -9.04 -8.13 -13.91
N VAL A 375 -9.58 -6.98 -14.36
CA VAL A 375 -9.64 -5.76 -13.54
C VAL A 375 -10.93 -5.75 -12.73
N ARG A 376 -10.83 -5.65 -11.41
CA ARG A 376 -11.97 -5.47 -10.51
C ARG A 376 -12.12 -3.99 -10.18
N ILE A 377 -13.35 -3.49 -10.22
CA ILE A 377 -13.68 -2.09 -9.90
C ILE A 377 -14.52 -2.08 -8.64
N ARG A 378 -14.10 -1.29 -7.65
CA ARG A 378 -14.87 -0.96 -6.45
C ARG A 378 -15.17 0.54 -6.47
N VAL A 379 -16.38 0.92 -6.08
CA VAL A 379 -16.80 2.33 -5.94
C VAL A 379 -17.34 2.50 -4.52
N ALA A 380 -16.94 3.59 -3.86
CA ALA A 380 -17.43 3.95 -2.54
C ALA A 380 -17.41 5.48 -2.36
N GLN A 381 -18.32 6.02 -1.57
CA GLN A 381 -18.19 7.36 -1.01
C GLN A 381 -17.01 7.41 -0.03
N ILE A 382 -16.24 8.50 -0.08
CA ILE A 382 -15.20 8.77 0.91
C ILE A 382 -15.91 9.06 2.24
N PRO A 383 -15.73 8.21 3.26
CA PRO A 383 -16.45 8.35 4.51
C PRO A 383 -15.98 9.57 5.32
N HIS A 384 -16.82 10.00 6.26
CA HIS A 384 -16.49 11.04 7.22
C HIS A 384 -15.51 10.51 8.29
N GLY A 385 -14.22 10.46 7.97
CA GLY A 385 -13.16 10.09 8.92
C GLY A 385 -12.23 8.98 8.41
N PRO A 386 -11.29 8.52 9.26
CA PRO A 386 -10.35 7.47 8.91
C PRO A 386 -11.12 6.14 8.91
N ALA A 387 -11.68 5.78 7.76
CA ALA A 387 -12.30 4.48 7.63
C ALA A 387 -11.23 3.38 7.58
N VAL A 388 -11.35 2.45 8.52
CA VAL A 388 -11.03 1.06 8.23
C VAL A 388 -12.04 0.63 7.16
N TRP A 389 -11.58 0.07 6.05
CA TRP A 389 -12.43 -0.47 4.98
C TRP A 389 -13.15 -1.73 5.46
N GLN A 390 -14.02 -1.60 6.43
CA GLN A 390 -15.06 -2.58 6.65
C GLN A 390 -16.22 -2.11 5.79
N GLN A 391 -16.49 -2.83 4.70
CA GLN A 391 -17.75 -2.70 3.97
C GLN A 391 -18.91 -2.84 4.95
N ARG A 392 -19.41 -1.70 5.45
CA ARG A 392 -20.49 -1.67 6.44
C ARG A 392 -21.83 -2.11 5.87
N ASN A 393 -21.95 -2.31 4.56
CA ASN A 393 -23.19 -2.64 3.85
C ASN A 393 -23.19 -4.02 3.16
N GLY A 394 -22.22 -4.91 3.48
CA GLY A 394 -22.09 -6.22 2.85
C GLY A 394 -22.11 -7.41 3.82
N VAL A 395 -21.88 -8.61 3.26
CA VAL A 395 -21.50 -9.83 3.98
C VAL A 395 -19.99 -9.96 3.90
N GLN A 396 -19.35 -10.25 5.03
CA GLN A 396 -17.93 -10.59 5.09
C GLN A 396 -17.76 -11.90 5.85
N LEU A 397 -17.12 -12.87 5.21
CA LEU A 397 -16.80 -14.17 5.78
C LEU A 397 -15.29 -14.35 5.78
N ALA A 398 -14.73 -14.84 6.88
CA ALA A 398 -13.35 -15.28 6.94
C ALA A 398 -13.30 -16.79 7.15
N LEU A 399 -12.71 -17.52 6.20
CA LEU A 399 -12.39 -18.93 6.34
C LEU A 399 -10.97 -19.06 6.90
N MET A 400 -10.83 -19.63 8.09
CA MET A 400 -9.54 -19.79 8.77
C MET A 400 -9.14 -21.24 8.89
N GLY A 401 -7.84 -21.56 8.78
CA GLY A 401 -7.32 -22.89 9.09
C GLY A 401 -5.90 -23.14 8.60
N PRO A 402 -5.32 -24.33 8.87
CA PRO A 402 -3.89 -24.57 8.64
C PRO A 402 -3.52 -24.81 7.17
N ASP A 403 -4.39 -25.44 6.36
CA ASP A 403 -4.11 -25.73 4.95
C ASP A 403 -4.68 -24.66 4.00
N ARG A 404 -3.78 -23.84 3.46
CA ARG A 404 -4.12 -22.78 2.48
C ARG A 404 -4.70 -23.32 1.18
N ARG A 405 -4.28 -24.49 0.70
CA ARG A 405 -4.81 -25.10 -0.53
C ARG A 405 -6.25 -25.53 -0.32
N GLN A 406 -6.54 -26.04 0.87
CA GLN A 406 -7.88 -26.42 1.26
C GLN A 406 -8.77 -25.19 1.43
N LEU A 407 -8.28 -24.14 2.11
CA LEU A 407 -8.97 -22.85 2.23
C LEU A 407 -9.33 -22.24 0.87
N ALA A 408 -8.42 -22.25 -0.11
CA ALA A 408 -8.68 -21.74 -1.45
C ALA A 408 -9.82 -22.50 -2.16
N LYS A 409 -9.80 -23.84 -2.12
CA LYS A 409 -10.87 -24.67 -2.70
C LYS A 409 -12.23 -24.36 -2.09
N TRP A 410 -12.28 -24.16 -0.78
CA TRP A 410 -13.51 -23.87 -0.07
C TRP A 410 -13.98 -22.44 -0.25
N SER A 411 -13.07 -21.48 -0.29
CA SER A 411 -13.40 -20.09 -0.58
C SER A 411 -14.11 -19.98 -1.92
N THR A 412 -13.58 -20.63 -2.95
CA THR A 412 -14.22 -20.68 -4.27
C THR A 412 -15.59 -21.36 -4.24
N ALA A 413 -15.76 -22.43 -3.45
CA ALA A 413 -17.04 -23.09 -3.30
C ALA A 413 -18.08 -22.20 -2.59
N VAL A 414 -17.71 -21.53 -1.50
CA VAL A 414 -18.57 -20.61 -0.75
C VAL A 414 -18.93 -19.40 -1.60
N ALA A 415 -17.96 -18.80 -2.28
CA ALA A 415 -18.19 -17.67 -3.18
C ALA A 415 -19.17 -18.02 -4.31
N ARG A 416 -19.01 -19.19 -4.94
CA ARG A 416 -19.95 -19.67 -5.97
C ARG A 416 -21.37 -19.82 -5.42
N ARG A 417 -21.53 -20.39 -4.23
CA ARG A 417 -22.84 -20.58 -3.59
C ARG A 417 -23.50 -19.26 -3.19
N LEU A 418 -22.73 -18.30 -2.70
CA LEU A 418 -23.25 -16.95 -2.43
C LEU A 418 -23.76 -16.29 -3.72
N ALA A 419 -23.02 -16.44 -4.82
CA ALA A 419 -23.46 -15.92 -6.12
C ALA A 419 -24.74 -16.62 -6.62
N GLU A 420 -24.82 -17.96 -6.49
CA GLU A 420 -26.03 -18.75 -6.79
C GLU A 420 -27.24 -18.35 -5.91
N ALA A 421 -26.98 -17.97 -4.67
CA ALA A 421 -27.99 -17.47 -3.72
C ALA A 421 -28.42 -16.02 -3.99
N GLY A 422 -27.89 -15.37 -5.03
CA GLY A 422 -28.31 -14.04 -5.46
C GLY A 422 -27.60 -12.88 -4.75
N TYR A 423 -26.49 -13.13 -4.04
CA TYR A 423 -25.68 -12.04 -3.50
C TYR A 423 -24.90 -11.35 -4.63
N PRO A 424 -25.05 -10.03 -4.82
CA PRO A 424 -24.25 -9.29 -5.79
C PRO A 424 -22.80 -9.13 -5.34
N ASP A 425 -21.91 -8.90 -6.30
CA ASP A 425 -20.52 -8.53 -6.06
C ASP A 425 -19.75 -9.46 -5.10
N VAL A 426 -19.96 -10.77 -5.25
CA VAL A 426 -19.20 -11.76 -4.49
C VAL A 426 -17.74 -11.75 -4.95
N ILE A 427 -16.84 -11.51 -4.00
CA ILE A 427 -15.39 -11.45 -4.20
C ILE A 427 -14.74 -12.49 -3.30
N ASP A 428 -14.09 -13.46 -3.95
CA ASP A 428 -13.12 -14.37 -3.33
C ASP A 428 -11.75 -13.66 -3.27
N GLU A 429 -11.24 -13.44 -2.05
CA GLU A 429 -9.93 -12.84 -1.77
C GLU A 429 -8.83 -13.90 -1.57
N THR A 430 -9.01 -15.10 -2.16
CA THR A 430 -7.92 -16.08 -2.28
C THR A 430 -6.70 -15.43 -2.95
N PRO A 431 -5.50 -15.51 -2.35
CA PRO A 431 -4.30 -14.95 -2.94
C PRO A 431 -4.05 -15.44 -4.36
N ALA A 432 -3.65 -14.53 -5.25
CA ALA A 432 -3.34 -14.90 -6.62
C ALA A 432 -2.02 -15.67 -6.67
N THR A 433 -1.91 -16.61 -7.60
CA THR A 433 -0.64 -17.29 -7.86
C THR A 433 0.20 -16.46 -8.83
N ILE A 434 1.39 -16.06 -8.40
CA ILE A 434 2.40 -15.42 -9.24
C ILE A 434 3.54 -16.39 -9.53
N THR A 435 4.21 -16.17 -10.67
CA THR A 435 5.42 -16.90 -11.02
C THR A 435 6.62 -16.07 -10.57
N ASP A 436 7.47 -16.67 -9.74
CA ASP A 436 8.65 -16.01 -9.19
C ASP A 436 9.93 -16.72 -9.62
N LEU A 437 11.04 -16.00 -9.64
CA LEU A 437 12.36 -16.54 -9.92
C LEU A 437 13.06 -16.90 -8.60
N SER A 438 13.12 -18.18 -8.28
CA SER A 438 13.84 -18.66 -7.10
C SER A 438 15.31 -18.90 -7.42
N VAL A 439 16.20 -18.33 -6.61
CA VAL A 439 17.64 -18.60 -6.62
C VAL A 439 18.01 -19.33 -5.34
N LYS A 440 18.43 -20.58 -5.45
CA LYS A 440 18.81 -21.41 -4.31
C LYS A 440 20.31 -21.69 -4.34
N PRO A 441 21.12 -20.98 -3.53
CA PRO A 441 22.55 -21.24 -3.43
C PRO A 441 22.83 -22.67 -2.96
N ASN A 442 23.75 -23.35 -3.63
CA ASN A 442 24.31 -24.62 -3.19
C ASN A 442 25.39 -24.33 -2.14
N ARG A 443 25.06 -24.61 -0.88
CA ARG A 443 25.91 -24.31 0.27
C ARG A 443 27.32 -24.92 0.14
N ASP A 444 27.42 -26.17 -0.30
CA ASP A 444 28.71 -26.87 -0.42
C ASP A 444 29.60 -26.21 -1.48
N LEU A 445 29.03 -25.80 -2.62
CA LEU A 445 29.77 -25.09 -3.66
C LEU A 445 30.16 -23.68 -3.22
N VAL A 446 29.23 -22.95 -2.58
CA VAL A 446 29.51 -21.61 -2.03
C VAL A 446 30.66 -21.64 -1.04
N GLU A 447 30.65 -22.60 -0.10
CA GLU A 447 31.73 -22.78 0.88
C GLU A 447 33.03 -23.23 0.21
N ARG A 448 32.98 -24.19 -0.72
CA ARG A 448 34.16 -24.71 -1.43
C ARG A 448 34.87 -23.65 -2.28
N PHE A 449 34.12 -22.76 -2.92
CA PHE A 449 34.69 -21.64 -3.69
C PHE A 449 35.02 -20.42 -2.81
N GLY A 450 34.79 -20.47 -1.49
CA GLY A 450 35.08 -19.36 -0.59
C GLY A 450 34.24 -18.11 -0.87
N VAL A 451 33.02 -18.29 -1.38
CA VAL A 451 32.12 -17.19 -1.74
C VAL A 451 31.35 -16.72 -0.51
N ASP A 452 31.34 -15.41 -0.25
CA ASP A 452 30.48 -14.80 0.76
C ASP A 452 29.01 -14.82 0.30
N PRO A 453 28.08 -15.49 1.00
CA PRO A 453 26.66 -15.52 0.63
C PRO A 453 26.02 -14.13 0.49
N ARG A 454 26.52 -13.12 1.23
CA ARG A 454 26.01 -11.74 1.11
C ARG A 454 26.35 -11.12 -0.24
N SER A 455 27.48 -11.52 -0.84
CA SER A 455 27.90 -11.06 -2.17
C SER A 455 26.97 -11.61 -3.27
N ILE A 456 26.47 -12.84 -3.10
CA ILE A 456 25.43 -13.41 -3.98
C ILE A 456 24.14 -12.58 -3.86
N ALA A 457 23.65 -12.39 -2.62
CA ALA A 457 22.41 -11.66 -2.37
C ALA A 457 22.45 -10.21 -2.90
N ARG A 458 23.54 -9.47 -2.66
CA ARG A 458 23.73 -8.10 -3.18
C ARG A 458 23.82 -8.04 -4.70
N THR A 459 24.47 -9.03 -5.34
CA THR A 459 24.53 -9.11 -6.80
C THR A 459 23.14 -9.30 -7.40
N ILE A 460 22.34 -10.24 -6.85
CA ILE A 460 20.96 -10.47 -7.29
C ILE A 460 20.11 -9.22 -7.05
N ALA A 461 20.21 -8.62 -5.87
CA ALA A 461 19.50 -7.38 -5.52
C ALA A 461 19.82 -6.24 -6.50
N ALA A 462 21.10 -6.05 -6.83
CA ALA A 462 21.53 -5.01 -7.78
C ALA A 462 21.06 -5.30 -9.20
N ALA A 463 21.06 -6.56 -9.62
CA ALA A 463 20.61 -6.99 -10.94
C ALA A 463 19.09 -6.91 -11.16
N THR A 464 18.32 -7.03 -10.08
CA THR A 464 16.84 -7.11 -10.14
C THR A 464 16.17 -5.79 -9.79
N HIS A 465 16.46 -5.21 -8.62
CA HIS A 465 15.77 -4.02 -8.11
C HIS A 465 16.72 -2.85 -7.77
N GLY A 466 18.02 -3.03 -7.99
CA GLY A 466 19.07 -2.09 -7.65
C GLY A 466 19.37 -2.05 -6.16
N VAL A 467 20.62 -1.72 -5.83
CA VAL A 467 21.10 -1.54 -4.45
C VAL A 467 21.33 -0.06 -4.19
N LEU A 468 20.78 0.43 -3.08
CA LEU A 468 21.02 1.78 -2.57
C LEU A 468 22.23 1.76 -1.63
N LEU A 469 23.31 2.47 -2.00
CA LEU A 469 24.58 2.45 -1.25
C LEU A 469 24.73 3.56 -0.20
N SER A 470 23.92 4.63 -0.28
CA SER A 470 24.06 5.79 0.60
C SER A 470 22.71 6.33 1.04
N GLU A 471 22.47 6.32 2.34
CA GLU A 471 21.43 7.12 3.00
C GLU A 471 22.12 7.77 4.22
N ARG A 472 22.64 9.00 4.07
CA ARG A 472 23.24 9.74 5.19
C ARG A 472 22.93 11.24 5.13
N GLY A 473 22.01 11.65 6.00
CA GLY A 473 21.68 13.05 6.27
C GLY A 473 20.77 13.69 5.21
N ASN A 474 20.10 14.78 5.59
CA ASN A 474 19.07 15.43 4.77
C ASN A 474 19.57 16.00 3.42
N ASP A 475 20.88 16.09 3.19
CA ASP A 475 21.46 16.81 2.03
C ASP A 475 22.37 15.96 1.11
N ARG A 476 22.47 14.64 1.31
CA ARG A 476 23.26 13.76 0.41
C ARG A 476 22.34 12.87 -0.42
N LEU A 477 22.37 13.09 -1.74
CA LEU A 477 21.67 12.25 -2.72
C LEU A 477 22.13 10.79 -2.60
N ALA A 478 21.18 9.86 -2.64
CA ALA A 478 21.48 8.44 -2.56
C ALA A 478 22.06 7.93 -3.89
N ILE A 479 22.87 6.87 -3.84
CA ILE A 479 23.44 6.23 -5.03
C ILE A 479 22.76 4.88 -5.22
N ARG A 480 22.09 4.71 -6.37
CA ARG A 480 21.51 3.43 -6.77
C ARG A 480 22.36 2.81 -7.87
N VAL A 481 22.82 1.59 -7.61
CA VAL A 481 23.60 0.80 -8.56
C VAL A 481 22.75 -0.37 -9.03
N PHE A 482 22.64 -0.53 -10.35
CA PHE A 482 21.81 -1.55 -10.99
C PHE A 482 22.31 -1.84 -12.41
N LEU A 483 21.82 -2.92 -13.02
CA LEU A 483 22.14 -3.23 -14.42
C LEU A 483 21.39 -2.29 -15.38
N HIS A 484 21.93 -2.06 -16.57
CA HIS A 484 21.31 -1.16 -17.55
C HIS A 484 19.94 -1.64 -18.06
N THR A 485 19.69 -2.95 -17.97
CA THR A 485 18.47 -3.69 -18.31
C THR A 485 18.07 -4.57 -17.13
N GLU A 486 16.78 -4.85 -16.99
CA GLU A 486 16.31 -5.86 -16.04
C GLU A 486 16.86 -7.23 -16.46
N ALA A 487 17.53 -7.90 -15.54
CA ALA A 487 18.19 -9.15 -15.86
C ALA A 487 17.18 -10.28 -16.06
N THR A 488 17.22 -10.87 -17.26
CA THR A 488 16.54 -12.13 -17.55
C THR A 488 17.11 -13.27 -16.70
N LYS A 489 16.39 -14.40 -16.64
CA LYS A 489 16.90 -15.62 -15.99
C LYS A 489 18.29 -16.02 -16.49
N GLN A 490 18.55 -15.90 -17.79
CA GLN A 490 19.81 -16.28 -18.41
C GLN A 490 20.93 -15.29 -18.05
N GLU A 491 20.64 -13.99 -18.07
CA GLU A 491 21.59 -12.98 -17.64
C GLU A 491 21.93 -13.12 -16.16
N LEU A 492 20.95 -13.31 -15.28
CA LEU A 492 21.17 -13.58 -13.85
C LEU A 492 22.08 -14.80 -13.65
N ALA A 493 21.84 -15.89 -14.37
CA ALA A 493 22.65 -17.10 -14.31
C ALA A 493 24.11 -16.88 -14.75
N SER A 494 24.35 -15.88 -15.60
CA SER A 494 25.68 -15.53 -16.13
C SER A 494 26.44 -14.52 -15.28
N LEU A 495 25.79 -13.87 -14.31
CA LEU A 495 26.44 -12.88 -13.45
C LEU A 495 27.56 -13.51 -12.63
N HIS A 496 28.71 -12.85 -12.62
CA HIS A 496 29.89 -13.30 -11.91
C HIS A 496 29.88 -12.83 -10.45
N ILE A 497 30.17 -13.76 -9.55
CA ILE A 497 30.28 -13.54 -8.11
C ILE A 497 31.76 -13.63 -7.71
N PRO A 498 32.29 -12.70 -6.90
CA PRO A 498 33.64 -12.77 -6.34
C PRO A 498 33.88 -14.02 -5.48
N ALA A 499 35.01 -14.69 -5.72
CA ALA A 499 35.49 -15.87 -5.01
C ALA A 499 37.00 -15.73 -4.77
N GLY A 500 37.40 -14.95 -3.76
CA GLY A 500 38.80 -14.51 -3.62
C GLY A 500 39.21 -13.62 -4.80
N ASP A 501 40.27 -14.02 -5.51
CA ASP A 501 40.75 -13.34 -6.73
C ASP A 501 40.08 -13.84 -8.02
N ALA A 502 39.21 -14.86 -7.91
CA ALA A 502 38.50 -15.43 -9.04
C ALA A 502 37.05 -14.91 -9.13
N LEU A 503 36.47 -15.05 -10.32
CA LEU A 503 35.07 -14.77 -10.60
C LEU A 503 34.36 -16.07 -10.98
N VAL A 504 33.27 -16.40 -10.27
CA VAL A 504 32.49 -17.63 -10.50
C VAL A 504 31.08 -17.24 -10.93
N PRO A 505 30.56 -17.78 -12.05
CA PRO A 505 29.21 -17.43 -12.51
C PRO A 505 28.14 -17.99 -11.56
N LEU A 506 27.04 -17.26 -11.37
CA LEU A 506 25.99 -17.60 -10.43
C LEU A 506 25.40 -19.00 -10.67
N ARG A 507 25.26 -19.43 -11.93
CA ARG A 507 24.81 -20.79 -12.30
C ARG A 507 25.65 -21.92 -11.73
N ALA A 508 26.93 -21.66 -11.41
CA ALA A 508 27.81 -22.66 -10.80
C ALA A 508 27.65 -22.72 -9.27
N LEU A 509 27.03 -21.69 -8.67
CA LEU A 509 26.87 -21.55 -7.23
C LEU A 509 25.43 -21.74 -6.77
N ALA A 510 24.44 -21.60 -7.65
CA ALA A 510 23.03 -21.63 -7.30
C ALA A 510 22.16 -22.24 -8.42
N GLU A 511 21.11 -22.93 -8.01
CA GLU A 511 20.04 -23.36 -8.90
C GLU A 511 19.04 -22.22 -9.10
N ILE A 512 18.64 -21.98 -10.36
CA ILE A 512 17.69 -20.91 -10.71
C ILE A 512 16.49 -21.51 -11.44
N HIS A 513 15.32 -21.44 -10.82
CA HIS A 513 14.08 -22.02 -11.35
C HIS A 513 12.87 -21.13 -11.08
N LEU A 514 11.83 -21.27 -11.90
CA LEU A 514 10.57 -20.56 -11.71
C LEU A 514 9.71 -21.34 -10.71
N VAL A 515 9.11 -20.63 -9.75
CA VAL A 515 8.27 -21.20 -8.71
C VAL A 515 6.93 -20.47 -8.69
N ALA A 516 5.84 -21.22 -8.65
CA ALA A 516 4.50 -20.67 -8.45
C ALA A 516 4.25 -20.49 -6.95
N ARG A 517 3.88 -19.29 -6.52
CA ARG A 517 3.58 -18.97 -5.12
C ARG A 517 2.47 -17.91 -5.00
N PRO A 518 1.78 -17.80 -3.86
CA PRO A 518 0.85 -16.70 -3.62
C PRO A 518 1.56 -15.34 -3.61
N ASP A 519 0.86 -14.31 -4.09
CA ASP A 519 1.30 -12.91 -4.10
C ASP A 519 1.24 -12.27 -2.69
N ARG A 520 0.33 -12.77 -1.85
CA ARG A 520 0.16 -12.33 -0.46
C ARG A 520 -0.35 -13.45 0.43
N LEU A 521 -0.20 -13.27 1.73
CA LEU A 521 -0.64 -14.21 2.75
C LEU A 521 -1.40 -13.43 3.83
N HIS A 522 -2.63 -13.85 4.11
CA HIS A 522 -3.44 -13.27 5.17
C HIS A 522 -3.49 -14.20 6.38
N ARG A 523 -3.49 -13.60 7.57
CA ARG A 523 -3.68 -14.30 8.84
C ARG A 523 -4.53 -13.48 9.79
N ARG A 524 -5.15 -14.18 10.74
CA ARG A 524 -5.81 -13.61 11.91
C ARG A 524 -5.52 -14.49 13.12
N ASN A 525 -5.14 -13.88 14.22
CA ASN A 525 -4.83 -14.54 15.48
C ASN A 525 -3.89 -15.75 15.30
N MET A 526 -2.80 -15.57 14.53
CA MET A 526 -1.82 -16.62 14.20
C MET A 526 -2.39 -17.77 13.37
N ARG A 527 -3.47 -17.59 12.61
CA ARG A 527 -4.01 -18.62 11.70
C ARG A 527 -4.15 -18.08 10.28
N PRO A 528 -3.76 -18.84 9.24
CA PRO A 528 -4.06 -18.47 7.86
C PRO A 528 -5.55 -18.24 7.65
N LEU A 529 -5.90 -17.26 6.82
CA LEU A 529 -7.28 -16.99 6.43
C LEU A 529 -7.43 -16.67 4.94
N VAL A 530 -8.63 -16.91 4.43
CA VAL A 530 -9.13 -16.37 3.16
C VAL A 530 -10.44 -15.64 3.42
N ARG A 531 -10.60 -14.45 2.86
CA ARG A 531 -11.79 -13.62 3.04
C ARG A 531 -12.69 -13.73 1.81
N ILE A 532 -14.00 -13.67 2.04
CA ILE A 532 -15.03 -13.59 1.02
C ILE A 532 -15.91 -12.40 1.37
N THR A 533 -16.10 -11.49 0.42
CA THR A 533 -16.99 -10.33 0.60
C THR A 533 -18.10 -10.39 -0.43
N ALA A 534 -19.30 -9.95 -0.07
CA ALA A 534 -20.41 -9.77 -1.01
C ALA A 534 -21.23 -8.54 -0.63
N ALA A 535 -21.80 -7.87 -1.62
CA ALA A 535 -22.79 -6.83 -1.35
C ALA A 535 -24.12 -7.46 -0.92
N LEU A 536 -24.92 -6.72 -0.14
CA LEU A 536 -26.29 -7.13 0.13
C LEU A 536 -27.16 -6.86 -1.11
N PRO A 537 -28.12 -7.75 -1.44
CA PRO A 537 -29.11 -7.47 -2.48
C PRO A 537 -29.88 -6.17 -2.20
N PRO A 538 -30.34 -5.44 -3.23
CA PRO A 538 -31.17 -4.24 -3.03
C PRO A 538 -32.44 -4.59 -2.25
N ASN A 539 -32.74 -3.81 -1.19
CA ASN A 539 -33.72 -4.07 -0.11
C ASN A 539 -33.25 -5.04 1.00
N GLY A 540 -31.94 -5.19 1.18
CA GLY A 540 -31.39 -6.19 2.09
C GLY A 540 -31.74 -5.99 3.56
N ASP A 541 -32.64 -6.84 4.06
CA ASP A 541 -32.96 -7.03 5.47
C ASP A 541 -31.69 -7.50 6.24
N PRO A 542 -31.43 -7.00 7.47
CA PRO A 542 -30.44 -7.59 8.39
C PRO A 542 -30.45 -9.13 8.45
N HIS A 543 -31.62 -9.76 8.29
CA HIS A 543 -31.77 -11.22 8.22
C HIS A 543 -31.01 -11.87 7.05
N LEU A 544 -30.72 -11.14 5.96
CA LEU A 544 -29.90 -11.65 4.86
C LEU A 544 -28.42 -11.78 5.23
N ARG A 545 -27.91 -11.02 6.20
CA ARG A 545 -26.55 -11.27 6.73
C ARG A 545 -26.49 -12.58 7.49
N GLU A 546 -27.50 -12.84 8.32
CA GLU A 546 -27.62 -14.11 9.02
C GLU A 546 -27.83 -15.27 8.06
N ALA A 547 -28.60 -15.09 6.99
CA ALA A 547 -28.78 -16.11 5.96
C ALA A 547 -27.45 -16.45 5.26
N ALA A 548 -26.60 -15.46 4.97
CA ALA A 548 -25.29 -15.71 4.39
C ALA A 548 -24.35 -16.47 5.33
N LEU A 549 -24.41 -16.17 6.64
CA LEU A 549 -23.67 -16.90 7.66
C LEU A 549 -24.15 -18.34 7.77
N ARG A 550 -25.47 -18.57 7.84
CA ARG A 550 -26.05 -19.93 7.86
C ARG A 550 -25.67 -20.73 6.62
N LEU A 551 -25.72 -20.09 5.44
CA LEU A 551 -25.26 -20.70 4.19
C LEU A 551 -23.78 -21.10 4.27
N ALA A 552 -22.92 -20.23 4.80
CA ALA A 552 -21.50 -20.53 4.99
C ALA A 552 -21.26 -21.69 5.97
N GLU A 553 -22.02 -21.75 7.07
CA GLU A 553 -21.97 -22.83 8.06
C GLU A 553 -22.53 -24.16 7.52
N GLU A 554 -23.59 -24.12 6.73
CA GLU A 554 -24.13 -25.27 5.99
C GLU A 554 -23.10 -25.83 5.01
N ILE A 555 -22.48 -24.97 4.21
CA ILE A 555 -21.39 -25.36 3.30
C ILE A 555 -20.23 -25.93 4.10
N GLY A 556 -19.90 -25.34 5.24
CA GLY A 556 -18.87 -25.88 6.13
C GLY A 556 -19.16 -27.31 6.61
N ARG A 557 -20.43 -27.59 6.94
CA ARG A 557 -20.87 -28.94 7.31
C ARG A 557 -20.86 -29.90 6.12
N GLU A 558 -21.36 -29.48 4.95
CA GLU A 558 -21.33 -30.27 3.70
C GLU A 558 -19.91 -30.67 3.29
N LEU A 559 -18.97 -29.72 3.42
CA LEU A 559 -17.57 -29.91 3.06
C LEU A 559 -16.76 -30.67 4.12
N LYS A 560 -17.41 -31.13 5.20
CA LYS A 560 -16.77 -31.83 6.34
C LYS A 560 -15.58 -31.06 6.90
N LEU A 561 -15.75 -29.75 7.10
CA LEU A 561 -14.75 -28.95 7.81
C LEU A 561 -14.46 -29.60 9.17
N SER A 562 -13.22 -30.06 9.37
CA SER A 562 -12.76 -30.50 10.69
C SER A 562 -12.75 -29.30 11.64
N GLY A 563 -12.77 -29.54 12.95
CA GLY A 563 -12.83 -28.49 13.98
C GLY A 563 -11.64 -27.51 14.04
N GLU A 564 -10.79 -27.49 13.01
CA GLU A 564 -9.72 -26.49 12.83
C GLU A 564 -10.14 -25.34 11.88
N TYR A 565 -11.33 -25.43 11.28
CA TYR A 565 -11.85 -24.47 10.32
C TYR A 565 -13.11 -23.77 10.81
N PHE A 566 -13.11 -22.44 10.76
CA PHE A 566 -14.19 -21.61 11.31
C PHE A 566 -14.57 -20.50 10.32
N VAL A 567 -15.85 -20.16 10.30
CA VAL A 567 -16.39 -18.97 9.63
C VAL A 567 -16.55 -17.89 10.69
N GLU A 568 -15.85 -16.76 10.54
CA GLU A 568 -16.00 -15.64 11.47
C GLU A 568 -16.87 -14.53 10.89
N ARG A 569 -17.76 -13.99 11.72
CA ARG A 569 -18.57 -12.80 11.43
C ARG A 569 -17.70 -11.56 11.60
N HIS A 570 -17.63 -10.75 10.56
CA HIS A 570 -16.97 -9.45 10.56
C HIS A 570 -17.98 -8.31 10.68
#